data_AF-A0A9E0IFE2-F1
#
_entry.id   AF-A0A9E0IFE2-F1
#
_cell.length_a   1.000
_cell.length_b   1.000
_cell.length_c   1.000
_cell.angle_alpha   90.00
_cell.angle_beta   90.00
_cell.angle_gamma   90.00
#
_symmetry.space_group_name_H-M   'P 1'
#
loop_
_entity.id
_entity.type
_entity.pdbx_description
1 polymer ?
#
loop_
_entity_poly.entity_id
_entity_poly.type
_entity_poly.pdbx_seq_one_letter_code
_entity_poly.pdbx_strand_id
1 'polypeptide(L)'
;MSSLIDIQNQIAELQARAQEIKTREFNEKVAMIKETMLAYGISVEDLQGKSAKETKAKSSSPAPAKYTGPNGESWSGRGLMPRWLATLVKDGHSREEYLIAK
;
A
#
# COMPACT_ATOMS: atom_id res chain seq x y z
N MET A 1 6.43 58.59 -20.51
CA MET A 1 6.22 57.74 -19.33
C MET A 1 5.06 56.82 -19.64
N SER A 2 5.23 55.50 -19.55
CA SER A 2 4.14 54.55 -19.80
C SER A 2 3.00 54.81 -18.81
N SER A 3 1.77 54.87 -19.29
CA SER A 3 0.59 55.09 -18.45
C SER A 3 0.36 53.87 -17.56
N LEU A 4 -0.16 54.07 -16.34
CA LEU A 4 -0.49 53.00 -15.41
C LEU A 4 -1.40 51.94 -16.06
N ILE A 5 -2.35 52.38 -16.89
CA ILE A 5 -3.25 51.50 -17.66
C ILE A 5 -2.46 50.61 -18.65
N ASP A 6 -1.43 51.16 -19.29
CA ASP A 6 -0.62 50.43 -20.28
C ASP A 6 0.17 49.30 -19.59
N ILE A 7 0.77 49.61 -18.43
CA ILE A 7 1.46 48.64 -17.59
C ILE A 7 0.51 47.55 -17.09
N GLN A 8 -0.72 47.91 -16.68
CA GLN A 8 -1.73 46.94 -16.25
C GLN A 8 -2.16 45.99 -17.38
N ASN A 9 -2.36 46.52 -18.59
CA ASN A 9 -2.69 45.69 -19.76
C ASN A 9 -1.56 44.71 -20.10
N GLN A 10 -0.30 45.17 -20.03
CA GLN A 10 0.86 44.30 -20.25
C GLN A 10 0.96 43.19 -19.20
N ILE A 11 0.68 43.49 -17.93
CA ILE A 11 0.66 42.48 -16.86
C ILE A 11 -0.42 41.43 -17.14
N ALA A 12 -1.64 41.86 -17.51
CA ALA A 12 -2.73 40.96 -17.81
C ALA A 12 -2.39 40.03 -18.99
N GLU A 13 -1.79 40.56 -20.05
CA GLU A 13 -1.39 39.77 -21.21
C GLU A 13 -0.28 38.76 -20.86
N LEU A 14 0.74 39.19 -20.10
CA LEU A 14 1.81 38.32 -19.63
C LEU A 14 1.29 37.21 -18.70
N GLN A 15 0.32 37.54 -17.83
CA GLN A 15 -0.34 36.55 -16.98
C GLN A 15 -1.14 35.54 -17.79
N ALA A 16 -1.90 35.98 -18.80
CA ALA A 16 -2.64 35.09 -19.68
C ALA A 16 -1.71 34.11 -20.41
N ARG A 17 -0.61 34.62 -21.00
CA ARG A 17 0.42 33.80 -21.63
C ARG A 17 1.07 32.82 -20.65
N ALA A 18 1.34 33.26 -19.42
CA ALA A 18 1.91 32.39 -18.39
C ALA A 18 0.95 31.26 -17.99
N GLN A 19 -0.36 31.52 -17.92
CA GLN A 19 -1.35 30.47 -17.66
C GLN A 19 -1.44 29.48 -18.82
N GLU A 20 -1.45 29.97 -20.07
CA GLU A 20 -1.50 29.09 -21.24
C GLU A 20 -0.30 28.14 -21.29
N ILE A 21 0.92 28.65 -21.04
CA ILE A 21 2.13 27.84 -20.94
C ILE A 21 1.99 26.82 -19.79
N LYS A 22 1.57 27.25 -18.60
CA LYS A 22 1.38 26.33 -17.46
C LYS A 22 0.39 25.22 -17.77
N THR A 23 -0.75 25.54 -18.38
CA THR A 23 -1.77 24.54 -18.75
C THR A 23 -1.23 23.56 -19.78
N ARG A 24 -0.50 24.06 -20.79
CA ARG A 24 0.13 23.19 -21.79
C ARG A 24 1.16 22.25 -21.16
N GLU A 25 2.11 22.79 -20.39
CA GLU A 25 3.12 22.00 -19.69
C GLU A 25 2.48 20.99 -18.72
N PHE A 26 1.47 21.41 -17.97
CA PHE A 26 0.76 20.54 -17.05
C PHE A 26 0.10 19.37 -17.78
N ASN A 27 -0.61 19.63 -18.88
CA ASN A 27 -1.25 18.59 -19.66
C ASN A 27 -0.24 17.61 -20.27
N GLU A 28 0.89 18.12 -20.75
CA GLU A 28 1.98 17.29 -21.29
C GLU A 28 2.57 16.38 -20.19
N LYS A 29 2.86 16.92 -19.00
CA LYS A 29 3.34 16.13 -17.87
C LYS A 29 2.31 15.10 -17.40
N VAL A 30 1.03 15.46 -17.36
CA VAL A 30 -0.05 14.53 -17.00
C VAL A 30 -0.14 13.39 -18.01
N ALA A 31 0.01 13.66 -19.32
CA ALA A 31 0.03 12.62 -20.34
C ALA A 31 1.24 11.68 -20.15
N MET A 32 2.43 12.24 -19.92
CA MET A 32 3.65 11.46 -19.64
C MET A 32 3.51 10.59 -18.38
N ILE A 33 2.91 11.12 -17.32
CA ILE A 33 2.66 10.37 -16.09
C ILE A 33 1.68 9.23 -16.36
N LYS A 34 0.58 9.49 -17.09
CA LYS A 34 -0.38 8.44 -17.45
C LYS A 34 0.25 7.33 -18.29
N GLU A 35 1.11 7.68 -19.24
CA GLU A 35 1.84 6.70 -20.05
C GLU A 35 2.80 5.87 -19.19
N THR A 36 3.58 6.53 -18.33
CA THR A 36 4.43 5.85 -17.34
C THR A 36 3.61 4.94 -16.43
N MET A 37 2.46 5.40 -15.95
CA MET A 37 1.58 4.61 -15.10
C MET A 37 1.09 3.33 -15.80
N LEU A 38 0.71 3.42 -17.07
CA LEU A 38 0.30 2.27 -17.87
C LEU A 38 1.47 1.31 -18.14
N ALA A 39 2.65 1.84 -18.49
CA ALA A 39 3.83 1.03 -18.80
C ALA A 39 4.31 0.20 -17.61
N TYR A 40 4.21 0.76 -16.40
CA TYR A 40 4.65 0.11 -15.16
C TYR A 40 3.51 -0.49 -14.33
N GLY A 41 2.26 -0.40 -14.80
CA GLY A 41 1.09 -0.89 -14.07
C GLY A 41 0.85 -0.18 -12.73
N ILE A 42 1.23 1.10 -12.62
CA ILE A 42 1.08 1.93 -11.42
C ILE A 42 -0.35 2.48 -11.41
N SER A 43 -1.13 2.17 -10.37
CA SER A 43 -2.45 2.76 -10.13
C SER A 43 -2.33 4.10 -9.40
N VAL A 44 -3.38 4.91 -9.44
CA VAL A 44 -3.48 6.14 -8.63
C VAL A 44 -3.37 5.80 -7.14
N GLU A 45 -3.78 4.60 -6.74
CA GLU A 45 -3.68 4.08 -5.37
C GLU A 45 -2.22 3.93 -4.90
N ASP A 46 -1.30 3.57 -5.81
CA ASP A 46 0.13 3.46 -5.52
C ASP A 46 0.79 4.84 -5.31
N LEU A 47 0.24 5.89 -5.93
CA LEU A 47 0.70 7.27 -5.78
C LEU A 47 0.10 7.97 -4.56
N GLN A 48 -1.06 7.51 -4.06
CA GLN A 48 -1.77 8.10 -2.92
C GLN A 48 -1.10 7.88 -1.56
N GLY A 49 0.17 7.48 -1.54
CA GLY A 49 0.96 7.51 -0.30
C GLY A 49 0.39 6.61 0.79
N LYS A 50 -0.14 5.43 0.44
CA LYS A 50 0.04 4.31 1.38
C LYS A 50 1.48 3.90 1.20
N SER A 51 2.34 4.39 2.10
CA SER A 51 3.71 3.91 2.23
C SER A 51 3.73 2.43 1.91
N ALA A 52 4.58 2.04 0.96
CA ALA A 52 4.90 0.67 0.65
C ALA A 52 5.46 0.00 1.92
N LYS A 53 4.56 -0.31 2.85
CA LYS A 53 4.72 -1.40 3.78
C LYS A 53 4.47 -2.63 2.92
N GLU A 54 5.59 -3.14 2.45
CA GLU A 54 5.77 -4.52 2.02
C GLU A 54 5.05 -4.84 0.71
N THR A 55 5.87 -5.08 -0.31
CA THR A 55 5.57 -6.01 -1.38
C THR A 55 4.92 -7.26 -0.81
N LYS A 56 3.58 -7.25 -0.73
CA LYS A 56 2.74 -8.41 -0.45
C LYS A 56 2.64 -9.27 -1.71
N ALA A 57 3.80 -9.67 -2.23
CA ALA A 57 3.92 -10.75 -3.18
C ALA A 57 3.77 -12.07 -2.40
N LYS A 58 2.51 -12.45 -2.21
CA LYS A 58 1.93 -13.81 -2.05
C LYS A 58 0.78 -13.74 -1.07
N SER A 59 -0.41 -13.82 -1.64
CA SER A 59 -1.59 -14.41 -1.02
C SER A 59 -1.23 -15.74 -0.35
N SER A 60 -0.86 -15.72 0.93
CA SER A 60 -1.20 -16.81 1.83
C SER A 60 -2.29 -16.25 2.73
N SER A 61 -3.53 -16.65 2.50
CA SER A 61 -4.53 -16.63 3.56
C SER A 61 -3.85 -17.21 4.82
N PRO A 62 -3.90 -16.53 5.99
CA PRO A 62 -3.34 -17.11 7.19
C PRO A 62 -3.96 -18.50 7.35
N ALA A 63 -3.11 -19.53 7.36
CA ALA A 63 -3.59 -20.88 7.55
C ALA A 63 -4.41 -20.88 8.86
N PRO A 64 -5.65 -21.39 8.85
CA PRO A 64 -6.48 -21.38 10.03
C PRO A 64 -5.71 -22.05 11.19
N ALA A 65 -5.80 -21.46 12.38
CA ALA A 65 -5.21 -22.07 13.57
C ALA A 65 -5.75 -23.49 13.70
N LYS A 66 -4.85 -24.48 13.65
CA LYS A 66 -5.21 -25.90 13.71
C LYS A 66 -5.24 -26.38 15.15
N TYR A 67 -4.50 -25.75 16.05
CA TYR A 67 -4.39 -26.10 17.46
C TYR A 67 -4.59 -24.88 18.37
N THR A 68 -5.26 -25.03 19.52
CA THR A 68 -5.41 -24.00 20.56
C THR A 68 -4.94 -24.48 21.92
N GLY A 69 -4.24 -23.63 22.67
CA GLY A 69 -3.79 -23.89 24.02
C GLY A 69 -4.79 -23.40 25.08
N PRO A 70 -4.67 -23.88 26.33
CA PRO A 70 -5.57 -23.53 27.44
C PRO A 70 -5.55 -22.03 27.80
N ASN A 71 -4.49 -21.30 27.45
CA ASN A 71 -4.35 -19.86 27.69
C ASN A 71 -4.75 -18.99 26.47
N GLY A 72 -5.45 -19.56 25.48
CA GLY A 72 -5.84 -18.84 24.26
C GLY A 72 -4.74 -18.76 23.19
N GLU A 73 -3.65 -19.51 23.35
CA GLU A 73 -2.59 -19.62 22.36
C GLU A 73 -3.10 -20.40 21.14
N SER A 74 -2.60 -20.10 19.94
CA SER A 74 -3.07 -20.73 18.70
C SER A 74 -1.89 -21.07 17.78
N TRP A 75 -1.93 -22.25 17.15
CA TRP A 75 -0.88 -22.71 16.24
C TRP A 75 -1.47 -23.33 14.99
N SER A 76 -0.99 -22.91 13.82
CA SER A 76 -1.49 -23.39 12.51
C SER A 76 -0.96 -24.77 12.12
N GLY A 77 -0.09 -25.39 12.94
CA GLY A 77 0.57 -26.65 12.61
C GLY A 77 1.67 -26.52 11.54
N ARG A 78 1.98 -25.30 11.11
CA ARG A 78 3.07 -24.98 10.16
C ARG A 78 4.22 -24.33 10.92
N GLY A 79 5.45 -24.77 10.65
CA GLY A 79 6.66 -24.24 11.27
C GLY A 79 7.01 -24.90 12.61
N LEU A 80 7.84 -24.23 13.42
CA LEU A 80 8.29 -24.72 14.72
C LEU A 80 7.13 -24.83 15.71
N MET A 81 7.08 -25.94 16.45
CA MET A 81 6.08 -26.16 17.49
C MET A 81 6.26 -25.14 18.63
N PRO A 82 5.19 -24.49 19.10
CA PRO A 82 5.27 -23.51 20.17
C PRO A 82 5.55 -24.17 21.52
N ARG A 83 6.11 -23.41 22.46
CA ARG A 83 6.56 -23.92 23.76
C ARG A 83 5.43 -24.56 24.57
N TRP A 84 4.23 -23.98 24.57
CA TRP A 84 3.07 -24.51 25.28
C TRP A 84 2.66 -25.91 24.79
N LEU A 85 2.68 -26.14 23.47
CA LEU A 85 2.33 -27.44 22.91
C LEU A 85 3.45 -28.46 23.16
N ALA A 86 4.70 -28.01 23.06
CA ALA A 86 5.85 -28.85 23.38
C ALA A 86 5.88 -29.29 24.86
N THR A 87 5.49 -28.40 25.80
CA THR A 87 5.39 -28.76 27.22
C THR A 87 4.26 -29.76 27.48
N LEU A 88 3.10 -29.60 26.84
CA LEU A 88 1.97 -30.52 27.01
C LEU A 88 2.27 -31.91 26.44
N VAL A 89 2.89 -31.96 25.25
CA VAL A 89 3.35 -33.23 24.66
C VAL A 89 4.39 -33.91 25.54
N LYS A 90 5.29 -33.13 26.17
CA LYS A 90 6.28 -33.66 27.12
C LYS A 90 5.64 -34.18 28.41
N ASP A 91 4.55 -33.57 28.86
CA ASP A 91 3.78 -33.97 30.04
C ASP A 91 2.92 -35.23 29.79
N GLY A 92 2.86 -35.70 28.53
CA GLY A 92 2.17 -36.92 28.13
C GLY A 92 0.83 -36.69 27.43
N HIS A 93 0.43 -35.44 27.22
CA HIS A 93 -0.79 -35.10 26.48
C HIS A 93 -0.60 -35.26 24.98
N SER A 94 -1.65 -35.69 24.27
CA SER A 94 -1.57 -35.72 22.82
C SER A 94 -1.84 -34.33 22.27
N ARG A 95 -0.98 -33.89 21.35
CA ARG A 95 -1.23 -32.65 20.58
C ARG A 95 -2.59 -32.65 19.87
N GLU A 96 -3.16 -33.84 19.65
CA GLU A 96 -4.44 -34.02 18.99
C GLU A 96 -5.63 -33.49 19.80
N GLU A 97 -5.50 -33.48 21.12
CA GLU A 97 -6.54 -32.99 22.04
C GLU A 97 -6.76 -31.47 21.93
N TYR A 98 -5.76 -30.79 21.39
CA TYR A 98 -5.75 -29.34 21.23
C TYR A 98 -6.12 -28.90 19.82
N LEU A 99 -6.57 -29.80 18.92
CA LEU A 99 -7.02 -29.40 17.59
C LEU A 99 -8.34 -28.62 17.62
N ILE A 100 -8.38 -27.51 16.89
CA ILE A 100 -9.59 -26.69 16.65
C ILE A 100 -10.37 -27.21 15.43
N ALA A 101 -9.69 -27.85 14.48
CA ALA A 101 -10.30 -28.35 13.24
C ALA A 101 -10.67 -29.83 13.37
N LYS A 102 -11.97 -30.13 13.36
CA LYS A 102 -12.53 -31.46 13.11
C LYS A 102 -13.02 -31.55 11.67
#